data_AF-A0A316KL45-F1
#
_entry.id   AF-A0A316KL45-F1
#
_cell.length_a   1.000
_cell.length_b   1.000
_cell.length_c   1.000
_cell.angle_alpha   90.00
_cell.angle_beta   90.00
_cell.angle_gamma   90.00
#
_symmetry.space_group_name_H-M   'P 1'
#
loop_
_entity.id
_entity.type
_entity.pdbx_description
1 polymer ?
#
loop_
_entity_poly.entity_id
_entity_poly.type
_entity_poly.pdbx_seq_one_letter_code
_entity_poly.pdbx_strand_id
1 'polypeptide(L)' 'MDRDVIEGHWTEIKGRLREAYGELTDDDVEEAKGDREQMEGVLQQKLGRSKDEVRQTVDRILNNL' A
#
# COMPACT_ATOMS: atom_id res chain seq x y z
N MET A 1 8.10 1.53 -14.03
CA MET A 1 6.71 1.22 -14.44
C MET A 1 5.82 1.19 -13.21
N ASP A 2 5.89 0.19 -12.32
CA ASP A 2 5.05 0.21 -11.10
C ASP A 2 5.38 1.36 -10.15
N ARG A 3 6.67 1.66 -9.96
CA ARG A 3 7.15 2.73 -9.08
C ARG A 3 6.63 4.11 -9.49
N ASP A 4 6.72 4.46 -10.78
CA ASP A 4 6.29 5.77 -11.28
C ASP A 4 4.79 6.01 -11.07
N VAL A 5 3.97 4.96 -11.22
CA VAL A 5 2.52 5.02 -10.97
C VAL A 5 2.26 5.20 -9.48
N ILE A 6 2.95 4.44 -8.62
CA ILE A 6 2.81 4.56 -7.16
C ILE A 6 3.21 5.95 -6.69
N GLU A 7 4.32 6.49 -7.17
CA GLU A 7 4.78 7.83 -6.79
C GLU A 7 3.84 8.92 -7.30
N GLY A 8 3.31 8.79 -8.53
CA GLY A 8 2.37 9.75 -9.11
C GLY A 8 0.99 9.77 -8.45
N HIS A 9 0.50 8.61 -7.99
CA HIS A 9 -0.82 8.45 -7.36
C HIS A 9 -0.73 8.24 -5.83
N TRP A 10 0.42 8.55 -5.23
CA TRP A 10 0.72 8.18 -3.83
C TRP A 10 -0.34 8.65 -2.84
N THR A 11 -0.83 9.88 -2.99
CA THR A 11 -1.87 10.44 -2.12
C THR A 11 -3.17 9.65 -2.17
N GLU A 12 -3.57 9.19 -3.35
CA GLU A 12 -4.79 8.39 -3.52
C GLU A 12 -4.61 6.97 -2.99
N ILE A 13 -3.46 6.36 -3.29
CA ILE A 13 -3.08 5.04 -2.74
C ILE A 13 -3.10 5.10 -1.21
N LYS A 14 -2.55 6.15 -0.61
CA LYS A 14 -2.52 6.36 0.83
C LYS A 14 -3.92 6.37 1.44
N GLY A 15 -4.84 7.13 0.85
CA GLY A 15 -6.24 7.17 1.27
C GLY A 15 -6.88 5.79 1.22
N ARG A 16 -6.76 5.11 0.09
CA ARG A 16 -7.34 3.77 -0.11
C ARG A 16 -6.74 2.70 0.80
N LEU A 17 -5.44 2.78 1.12
CA LEU A 17 -4.79 1.88 2.07
C LEU A 17 -5.35 2.06 3.47
N ARG A 18 -5.56 3.30 3.93
CA ARG A 18 -6.19 3.57 5.23
C ARG A 18 -7.66 3.16 5.26
N GLU A 19 -8.38 3.31 4.16
CA GLU A 19 -9.76 2.82 4.05
C GLU A 19 -9.82 1.28 4.07
N ALA A 20 -8.88 0.60 3.40
CA ALA A 20 -8.80 -0.85 3.39
C ALA A 20 -8.36 -1.42 4.74
N TYR A 21 -7.44 -0.72 5.41
CA TYR A 21 -6.87 -1.10 6.69
C TYR A 21 -7.07 0.04 7.68
N GLY A 22 -8.23 0.04 8.35
CA GLY A 22 -8.59 1.08 9.32
C GLY A 22 -7.66 1.19 10.53
N GLU A 23 -6.71 0.26 10.68
CA GLU A 23 -5.65 0.27 11.69
C GLU A 23 -4.39 1.04 11.27
N LEU A 24 -4.20 1.34 9.97
CA LEU A 24 -3.02 2.06 9.49
C LEU A 24 -3.13 3.57 9.76
N THR A 25 -2.06 4.12 10.33
CA THR A 25 -1.90 5.56 10.48
C THR A 25 -1.35 6.21 9.21
N ASP A 26 -1.38 7.53 9.15
CA ASP A 26 -0.75 8.27 8.05
C ASP A 26 0.75 7.98 7.94
N ASP A 27 1.44 7.79 9.07
CA ASP A 27 2.86 7.46 9.14
C ASP A 27 3.15 6.04 8.66
N ASP A 28 2.33 5.05 9.05
CA ASP A 28 2.51 3.65 8.62
C ASP A 28 2.44 3.51 7.11
N VAL A 29 1.53 4.27 6.49
CA VAL A 29 1.40 4.26 5.03
C VAL A 29 2.53 5.05 4.38
N GLU A 30 2.98 6.16 4.96
CA GLU A 30 4.16 6.89 4.46
C GLU A 30 5.43 6.04 4.43
N GLU A 31 5.65 5.16 5.42
CA GLU A 31 6.77 4.21 5.40
C GLU A 31 6.67 3.21 4.25
N ALA A 32 5.45 2.92 3.77
CA ALA A 32 5.19 2.04 2.65
C ALA A 32 5.39 2.73 1.28
N LYS A 33 5.76 4.02 1.25
CA LYS A 33 6.05 4.76 0.02
C LYS A 33 7.30 4.21 -0.66
N GLY A 34 7.18 3.89 -1.94
CA GLY A 34 8.28 3.40 -2.75
C GLY A 34 7.79 2.58 -3.93
N ASP A 35 8.55 1.56 -4.30
CA ASP A 35 8.06 0.54 -5.22
C ASP A 35 7.09 -0.44 -4.54
N ARG A 36 6.42 -1.23 -5.37
CA ARG A 36 5.39 -2.19 -4.94
C ARG A 36 5.91 -3.19 -3.91
N GLU A 37 7.14 -3.68 -4.06
CA GLU A 37 7.69 -4.70 -3.16
C GLU A 37 7.95 -4.12 -1.77
N GLN A 38 8.49 -2.90 -1.71
CA GLN A 38 8.65 -2.16 -0.45
C GLN A 38 7.31 -1.94 0.25
N MET A 39 6.30 -1.49 -0.50
CA MET A 39 4.95 -1.26 0.04
C MET A 39 4.37 -2.55 0.64
N GLU A 40 4.42 -3.65 -0.11
CA GLU A 40 3.94 -4.95 0.35
C GLU A 40 4.69 -5.42 1.61
N GLY A 41 6.01 -5.23 1.67
CA GLY A 41 6.83 -5.63 2.81
C GLY A 41 6.53 -4.83 4.09
N VAL A 42 6.34 -3.51 3.98
CA VAL A 42 5.98 -2.65 5.12
C VAL A 42 4.58 -2.99 5.63
N LEU A 43 3.61 -3.07 4.72
CA LEU A 43 2.24 -3.42 5.06
C LEU A 43 2.15 -4.80 5.72
N GLN A 44 2.92 -5.79 5.24
CA GLN A 44 3.00 -7.11 5.85
C GLN A 44 3.47 -7.05 7.30
N GLN A 45 4.53 -6.26 7.57
CA GLN A 45 5.09 -6.11 8.92
C GLN A 45 4.15 -5.35 9.85
N LYS A 46 3.50 -4.29 9.38
CA LYS A 46 2.61 -3.43 10.18
C LYS A 46 1.30 -4.14 10.52
N LEU A 47 0.70 -4.80 9.55
CA LEU A 47 -0.60 -5.48 9.69
C LEU A 47 -0.49 -6.89 10.27
N GLY A 48 0.72 -7.47 10.29
CA GLY A 48 0.92 -8.87 10.68
C GLY A 48 0.21 -9.87 9.74
N ARG A 49 -0.09 -9.47 8.50
CA ARG A 49 -0.85 -10.26 7.54
C ARG A 49 0.04 -11.07 6.60
N SER A 50 -0.58 -12.00 5.88
CA SER A 50 0.11 -12.78 4.87
C SER A 50 0.46 -11.90 3.67
N LYS A 51 1.61 -12.18 3.03
CA LYS A 51 2.03 -11.49 1.81
C LYS A 51 0.95 -11.52 0.71
N ASP A 52 0.19 -12.61 0.63
CA ASP A 52 -0.89 -12.76 -0.35
C ASP A 52 -2.06 -11.79 -0.12
N GLU A 53 -2.50 -11.60 1.13
CA GLU A 53 -3.55 -10.63 1.47
C GLU A 53 -3.12 -9.19 1.16
N VAL A 54 -1.89 -8.85 1.53
CA VAL A 54 -1.33 -7.52 1.26
C VAL A 54 -1.24 -7.29 -0.24
N ARG A 55 -0.72 -8.28 -0.97
CA ARG A 55 -0.61 -8.26 -2.43
C ARG A 55 -1.95 -8.07 -3.10
N GLN A 56 -2.99 -8.81 -2.70
CA GLN A 56 -4.33 -8.67 -3.26
C GLN A 56 -4.90 -7.28 -3.03
N THR A 57 -4.68 -6.69 -1.85
CA THR A 57 -5.14 -5.32 -1.58
C THR A 57 -4.39 -4.29 -2.40
N VAL A 58 -3.07 -4.40 -2.50
CA VAL A 58 -2.24 -3.51 -3.32
C VAL A 58 -2.64 -3.63 -4.79
N ASP A 59 -2.77 -4.84 -5.34
CA ASP A 59 -3.28 -5.05 -6.70
C ASP A 59 -4.68 -4.45 -6.89
N ARG A 60 -5.59 -4.63 -5.93
CA ARG A 60 -6.93 -4.04 -6.01
C ARG A 60 -6.87 -2.52 -6.04
N ILE A 61 -6.00 -1.90 -5.25
CA ILE A 61 -5.85 -0.45 -5.25
C ILE A 61 -5.30 0.02 -6.59
N LEU A 62 -4.18 -0.56 -7.04
CA LEU A 62 -3.50 -0.17 -8.28
C LEU A 62 -4.36 -0.38 -9.54
N ASN A 63 -5.18 -1.43 -9.59
CA ASN A 63 -6.10 -1.68 -10.71
C ASN A 63 -7.28 -0.71 -10.74
N ASN A 64 -7.57 -0.02 -9.65
CA ASN A 64 -8.66 0.94 -9.54
C ASN A 64 -8.17 2.40 -9.50
N LEU A 65 -6.87 2.63 -9.74
CA LEU A 65 -6.29 3.97 -10.00
C LEU A 65 -6.58 4.38 -11.45
#